data_AF-A0A6S7JMA0-F1
#
_entry.id   AF-A0A6S7JMA0-F1
#
_cell.length_a   1.000
_cell.length_b   1.000
_cell.length_c   1.000
_cell.angle_alpha   90.00
_cell.angle_beta   90.00
_cell.angle_gamma   90.00
#
_symmetry.space_group_name_H-M   'P 1'
#
loop_
_entity.id
_entity.type
_entity.pdbx_description
1 polymer ?
#
loop_
_entity_poly.entity_id
_entity_poly.type
_entity_poly.pdbx_seq_one_letter_code
_entity_poly.pdbx_strand_id
1 'polypeptide(L)'
;MHEMVTFAERVPKLANGTAWKRAEIKRLLPAPLKDSLNVESWCTLYSIHDIKSSIAKIQTVGFSEKLDLFGVLQLTPVSSGYSVGSCNWIIQSEYEKISYLSSSSSFTTHPLPFEPSCLRGSDVLILSGLAESPTSNPDVMLGEFCTNLANTIKGGGNVLVPCFPSGVIYDLFECLQSYMDSAGLTFTPIYFISPVADSSLAYSNIYAEWLCQSKQSKVYLPEPPFPHAELVKNGKLKHFPNLHDGFSNTFKTPCIVFTGHPSLRFGDVVHFVEMWGSSSANTIIFTEPGFPFLDALAPYQPLAMKACYCPIDPRLNFGQVNKTVREMKPRFVVIPEEYTVPPPMLPHRTDLVVQLDNDSQVLPISYPHVIDIPVTRSYEKVSLSNKLATTLCPQEVRAGTAVAMVNGTLQNKNNKYTLQPFERSSEGSSSNKCLCGDLMVDEMVASLAKRGITDVEVEQTPSGHTVHLNDDDAVVTLEKGSTHIITHGNDQLRKTIRDALLDCLSQM
;
A
#
# COMPACT_ATOMS: atom_id res chain seq x y z
N MET A 1 -8.80 -7.12 -17.70
CA MET A 1 -10.22 -6.70 -17.57
C MET A 1 -10.97 -6.72 -18.91
N HIS A 2 -10.55 -5.92 -19.91
CA HIS A 2 -11.21 -5.86 -21.22
C HIS A 2 -11.34 -7.24 -21.91
N GLU A 3 -10.26 -8.03 -21.92
CA GLU A 3 -10.27 -9.41 -22.43
C GLU A 3 -11.35 -10.28 -21.76
N MET A 4 -11.39 -10.28 -20.42
CA MET A 4 -12.33 -11.11 -19.67
C MET A 4 -13.79 -10.76 -19.97
N VAL A 5 -14.11 -9.46 -20.07
CA VAL A 5 -15.47 -9.03 -20.46
C VAL A 5 -15.78 -9.42 -21.90
N THR A 6 -14.82 -9.24 -22.81
CA THR A 6 -14.97 -9.68 -24.20
C THR A 6 -15.29 -11.17 -24.28
N PHE A 7 -14.57 -12.02 -23.54
CA PHE A 7 -14.86 -13.45 -23.49
C PHE A 7 -16.20 -13.77 -22.84
N ALA A 8 -16.56 -13.07 -21.75
CA ALA A 8 -17.83 -13.30 -21.05
C ALA A 8 -19.05 -12.86 -21.87
N GLU A 9 -18.93 -11.85 -22.72
CA GLU A 9 -20.00 -11.35 -23.59
C GLU A 9 -20.16 -12.17 -24.88
N ARG A 10 -19.11 -12.88 -25.34
CA ARG A 10 -19.18 -13.76 -26.52
C ARG A 10 -20.17 -14.92 -26.36
N VAL A 11 -20.38 -15.41 -25.14
CA VAL A 11 -21.25 -16.57 -24.87
C VAL A 11 -22.62 -16.08 -24.38
N PRO A 12 -23.72 -16.36 -25.09
CA PRO A 12 -25.05 -15.95 -24.67
C PRO A 12 -25.44 -16.61 -23.34
N LYS A 13 -25.81 -15.80 -22.35
CA LYS A 13 -26.26 -16.26 -21.03
C LYS A 13 -27.69 -16.79 -21.13
N LEU A 14 -27.83 -18.12 -21.27
CA LEU A 14 -29.11 -18.79 -21.42
C LEU A 14 -29.99 -18.74 -20.15
N ALA A 15 -29.40 -18.60 -18.95
CA ALA A 15 -30.13 -18.46 -17.70
C ALA A 15 -29.26 -17.85 -16.57
N ASN A 16 -29.84 -16.98 -15.75
CA ASN A 16 -29.22 -16.48 -14.52
C ASN A 16 -29.76 -17.25 -13.31
N GLY A 17 -29.06 -18.31 -12.89
CA GLY A 17 -29.41 -19.06 -11.68
C GLY A 17 -28.76 -18.43 -10.44
N THR A 18 -29.54 -17.77 -9.58
CA THR A 18 -29.06 -17.26 -8.28
C THR A 18 -29.59 -18.06 -7.09
N ALA A 19 -30.55 -18.97 -7.31
CA ALA A 19 -31.17 -19.75 -6.26
C ALA A 19 -30.15 -20.59 -5.46
N TRP A 20 -29.13 -21.14 -6.13
CA TRP A 20 -28.08 -21.95 -5.51
C TRP A 20 -27.25 -21.19 -4.45
N LYS A 21 -27.26 -19.84 -4.48
CA LYS A 21 -26.54 -19.00 -3.52
C LYS A 21 -27.19 -19.00 -2.14
N ARG A 22 -28.49 -19.33 -2.05
CA ARG A 22 -29.22 -19.38 -0.77
C ARG A 22 -28.56 -20.40 0.15
N ALA A 23 -28.33 -20.02 1.41
CA ALA A 23 -27.64 -20.85 2.40
C ALA A 23 -28.20 -22.30 2.49
N GLU A 24 -29.53 -22.45 2.41
CA GLU A 24 -30.22 -23.74 2.45
C GLU A 24 -29.82 -24.68 1.30
N ILE A 25 -29.71 -24.14 0.09
CA ILE A 25 -29.34 -24.90 -1.12
C ILE A 25 -27.82 -25.11 -1.15
N LYS A 26 -27.06 -24.04 -0.86
CA LYS A 26 -25.60 -24.07 -0.86
C LYS A 26 -25.03 -25.18 0.04
N ARG A 27 -25.62 -25.39 1.22
CA ARG A 27 -25.19 -26.43 2.17
C ARG A 27 -25.30 -27.85 1.58
N LEU A 28 -26.18 -28.04 0.61
CA LEU A 28 -26.42 -29.31 -0.09
C LEU A 28 -25.53 -29.50 -1.32
N LEU A 29 -24.80 -28.47 -1.76
CA LEU A 29 -23.90 -28.55 -2.90
C LEU A 29 -22.62 -29.32 -2.55
N PRO A 30 -21.91 -29.89 -3.53
CA PRO A 30 -20.58 -30.44 -3.32
C PRO A 30 -19.54 -29.34 -3.05
N ALA A 31 -18.42 -29.73 -2.45
CA ALA A 31 -17.22 -28.88 -2.43
C ALA A 31 -16.74 -28.62 -3.88
N PRO A 32 -16.19 -27.43 -4.18
CA PRO A 32 -15.89 -26.33 -3.28
C PRO A 32 -17.04 -25.34 -3.05
N LEU A 33 -18.19 -25.51 -3.73
CA LEU A 33 -19.32 -24.55 -3.66
C LEU A 33 -19.94 -24.49 -2.25
N LYS A 34 -20.00 -25.63 -1.57
CA LYS A 34 -20.45 -25.72 -0.17
C LYS A 34 -19.62 -24.83 0.77
N ASP A 35 -18.31 -24.82 0.55
CA ASP A 35 -17.31 -24.21 1.43
C ASP A 35 -16.99 -22.77 1.01
N SER A 36 -17.47 -22.33 -0.15
CA SER A 36 -17.26 -20.98 -0.69
C SER A 36 -17.79 -19.90 0.26
N LEU A 37 -17.01 -18.87 0.57
CA LEU A 37 -17.42 -17.81 1.49
C LEU A 37 -18.23 -16.70 0.77
N ASN A 38 -19.18 -16.10 1.49
CA ASN A 38 -19.97 -14.94 1.07
C ASN A 38 -20.56 -15.01 -0.36
N VAL A 39 -21.09 -16.18 -0.75
CA VAL A 39 -21.64 -16.42 -2.10
C VAL A 39 -22.80 -15.46 -2.44
N GLU A 40 -23.54 -15.02 -1.43
CA GLU A 40 -24.66 -14.08 -1.58
C GLU A 40 -24.20 -12.71 -2.12
N SER A 41 -22.97 -12.28 -1.84
CA SER A 41 -22.42 -11.01 -2.34
C SER A 41 -21.82 -11.12 -3.74
N TRP A 42 -21.78 -12.32 -4.35
CA TRP A 42 -21.18 -12.48 -5.67
C TRP A 42 -22.04 -11.79 -6.72
N CYS A 43 -21.45 -10.87 -7.48
CA CYS A 43 -22.14 -10.13 -8.54
C CYS A 43 -21.81 -10.72 -9.92
N THR A 44 -22.62 -10.37 -10.92
CA THR A 44 -22.24 -10.58 -12.32
C THR A 44 -21.00 -9.75 -12.65
N LEU A 45 -20.23 -10.21 -13.64
CA LEU A 45 -19.08 -9.47 -14.14
C LEU A 45 -19.48 -8.05 -14.58
N TYR A 46 -18.60 -7.09 -14.35
CA TYR A 46 -18.72 -5.71 -14.81
C TYR A 46 -18.79 -5.62 -16.35
N SER A 47 -19.39 -4.54 -16.86
CA SER A 47 -19.48 -4.26 -18.30
C SER A 47 -18.27 -3.47 -18.81
N ILE A 48 -18.10 -3.38 -20.14
CA ILE A 48 -17.10 -2.48 -20.76
C ILE A 48 -17.32 -1.02 -20.34
N HIS A 49 -18.58 -0.60 -20.19
CA HIS A 49 -18.93 0.73 -19.72
C HIS A 49 -18.40 0.98 -18.31
N ASP A 50 -18.59 0.02 -17.39
CA ASP A 50 -18.12 0.12 -16.00
C ASP A 50 -16.59 0.20 -15.94
N ILE A 51 -15.88 -0.56 -16.78
CA ILE A 51 -14.42 -0.47 -16.91
C ILE A 51 -14.02 0.95 -17.32
N LYS A 52 -14.59 1.48 -18.41
CA LYS A 52 -14.25 2.80 -18.95
C LYS A 52 -14.54 3.92 -17.94
N SER A 53 -15.71 3.88 -17.30
CA SER A 53 -16.13 4.85 -16.28
C SER A 53 -15.25 4.82 -15.04
N SER A 54 -14.76 3.64 -14.65
CA SER A 54 -13.87 3.48 -13.49
C SER A 54 -12.44 3.94 -13.82
N ILE A 55 -11.89 3.54 -14.97
CA ILE A 55 -10.54 3.93 -15.40
C ILE A 55 -10.43 5.44 -15.59
N ALA A 56 -11.48 6.11 -16.07
CA ALA A 56 -11.50 7.57 -16.24
C ALA A 56 -11.31 8.37 -14.93
N LYS A 57 -11.45 7.73 -13.77
CA LYS A 57 -11.26 8.35 -12.45
C LYS A 57 -9.87 8.15 -11.88
N ILE A 58 -9.04 7.31 -12.52
CA ILE A 58 -7.69 6.98 -12.05
C ILE A 58 -6.76 8.15 -12.35
N GLN A 59 -6.02 8.59 -11.34
CA GLN A 59 -4.89 9.51 -11.50
C GLN A 59 -3.62 8.69 -11.63
N THR A 60 -2.82 8.98 -12.65
CA THR A 60 -1.52 8.35 -12.86
C THR A 60 -0.48 8.95 -11.92
N VAL A 61 0.34 8.10 -11.33
CA VAL A 61 1.33 8.49 -10.31
C VAL A 61 2.67 7.87 -10.68
N GLY A 62 3.72 8.68 -10.74
CA GLY A 62 5.09 8.26 -10.99
C GLY A 62 5.68 7.46 -9.83
N PHE A 63 6.62 6.54 -10.10
CA PHE A 63 7.43 6.00 -9.00
C PHE A 63 8.19 7.10 -8.28
N SER A 64 8.25 6.99 -6.95
CA SER A 64 8.84 7.97 -6.03
C SER A 64 8.13 9.34 -6.00
N GLU A 65 7.02 9.50 -6.72
CA GLU A 65 6.18 10.70 -6.60
C GLU A 65 5.51 10.74 -5.22
N LYS A 66 5.57 11.91 -4.58
CA LYS A 66 4.99 12.13 -3.25
C LYS A 66 3.62 12.81 -3.38
N LEU A 67 2.56 12.06 -3.10
CA LEU A 67 1.20 12.58 -3.11
C LEU A 67 0.78 13.01 -1.69
N ASP A 68 0.31 14.26 -1.55
CA ASP A 68 -0.23 14.79 -0.30
C ASP A 68 -1.75 14.57 -0.25
N LEU A 69 -2.21 13.65 0.60
CA LEU A 69 -3.62 13.44 0.89
C LEU A 69 -4.08 14.41 1.96
N PHE A 70 -4.38 15.64 1.54
CA PHE A 70 -4.93 16.70 2.38
C PHE A 70 -4.16 16.86 3.71
N GLY A 71 -2.82 16.89 3.64
CA GLY A 71 -1.93 17.02 4.79
C GLY A 71 -1.97 15.90 5.84
N VAL A 72 -2.78 14.85 5.65
CA VAL A 72 -2.88 13.73 6.61
C VAL A 72 -1.81 12.68 6.32
N LEU A 73 -1.72 12.28 5.06
CA LEU A 73 -0.85 11.19 4.61
C LEU A 73 -0.09 11.61 3.37
N GLN A 74 1.17 11.21 3.32
CA GLN A 74 1.99 11.20 2.13
C GLN A 74 1.98 9.79 1.54
N LEU A 75 1.60 9.64 0.28
CA LEU A 75 1.71 8.38 -0.45
C LEU A 75 2.91 8.43 -1.38
N THR A 76 3.66 7.33 -1.46
CA THR A 76 4.77 7.19 -2.40
C THR A 76 4.81 5.77 -2.94
N PRO A 77 4.52 5.56 -4.24
CA PRO A 77 4.66 4.25 -4.86
C PRO A 77 6.13 4.01 -5.22
N VAL A 78 6.60 2.79 -4.97
CA VAL A 78 7.94 2.32 -5.35
C VAL A 78 7.80 1.02 -6.13
N SER A 79 8.75 0.69 -7.00
CA SER A 79 8.66 -0.53 -7.80
C SER A 79 8.62 -1.78 -6.92
N SER A 80 7.79 -2.76 -7.29
CA SER A 80 7.81 -4.10 -6.68
C SER A 80 8.58 -5.13 -7.51
N GLY A 81 9.04 -4.77 -8.70
CA GLY A 81 9.84 -5.66 -9.56
C GLY A 81 9.11 -6.89 -10.09
N TYR A 82 7.80 -7.02 -9.90
CA TYR A 82 7.04 -8.21 -10.30
C TYR A 82 6.55 -8.17 -11.76
N SER A 83 6.01 -7.03 -12.18
CA SER A 83 5.52 -6.76 -13.53
C SER A 83 5.61 -5.27 -13.87
N VAL A 84 5.41 -4.90 -15.14
CA VAL A 84 5.40 -3.49 -15.57
C VAL A 84 4.33 -2.72 -14.78
N GLY A 85 4.75 -1.66 -14.08
CA GLY A 85 3.88 -0.83 -13.25
C GLY A 85 3.48 -1.43 -11.89
N SER A 86 3.93 -2.65 -11.57
CA SER A 86 3.72 -3.23 -10.24
C SER A 86 4.46 -2.43 -9.16
N CYS A 87 3.80 -2.19 -8.02
CA CYS A 87 4.30 -1.27 -7.02
C CYS A 87 3.99 -1.69 -5.59
N ASN A 88 4.85 -1.24 -4.69
CA ASN A 88 4.63 -1.22 -3.25
C ASN A 88 4.30 0.22 -2.84
N TRP A 89 3.36 0.38 -1.91
CA TRP A 89 2.95 1.72 -1.46
C TRP A 89 3.56 2.04 -0.10
N ILE A 90 4.24 3.17 0.00
CA ILE A 90 4.61 3.77 1.27
C ILE A 90 3.54 4.78 1.62
N ILE A 91 2.90 4.59 2.77
CA ILE A 91 1.83 5.42 3.33
C ILE A 91 2.35 6.00 4.62
N GLN A 92 2.71 7.28 4.61
CA GLN A 92 3.45 7.89 5.70
C GLN A 92 2.72 9.11 6.25
N SER A 93 2.61 9.18 7.57
CA SER A 93 2.31 10.40 8.31
C SER A 93 3.60 11.01 8.87
N GLU A 94 3.51 12.13 9.59
CA GLU A 94 4.66 12.72 10.27
C GLU A 94 5.23 11.83 11.41
N TYR A 95 4.46 10.84 11.88
CA TYR A 95 4.80 10.02 13.04
C TYR A 95 5.02 8.55 12.71
N GLU A 96 4.35 8.07 11.69
CA GLU A 96 4.17 6.64 11.44
C GLU A 96 4.30 6.36 9.95
N LYS A 97 5.01 5.28 9.61
CA LYS A 97 5.25 4.80 8.25
C LYS A 97 4.65 3.41 8.08
N ILE A 98 3.66 3.31 7.22
CA ILE A 98 3.04 2.05 6.80
C ILE A 98 3.56 1.70 5.41
N SER A 99 4.08 0.50 5.22
CA SER A 99 4.48 -0.01 3.92
C SER A 99 3.56 -1.16 3.50
N TYR A 100 2.99 -1.08 2.29
CA TYR A 100 2.21 -2.14 1.67
C TYR A 100 3.08 -2.87 0.64
N LEU A 101 3.56 -4.06 1.01
CA LEU A 101 4.28 -4.98 0.15
C LEU A 101 3.27 -5.85 -0.60
N SER A 102 3.05 -5.51 -1.87
CA SER A 102 2.24 -6.28 -2.80
C SER A 102 3.09 -7.39 -3.44
N SER A 103 2.55 -8.05 -4.48
CA SER A 103 3.32 -8.97 -5.32
C SER A 103 4.62 -8.31 -5.78
N SER A 104 5.71 -8.77 -5.19
CA SER A 104 7.06 -8.28 -5.41
C SER A 104 7.94 -9.42 -5.91
N SER A 105 9.05 -9.10 -6.57
CA SER A 105 10.02 -10.08 -7.04
C SER A 105 11.44 -9.68 -6.67
N SER A 106 12.29 -10.67 -6.41
CA SER A 106 13.74 -10.50 -6.35
C SER A 106 14.46 -11.01 -7.60
N PHE A 107 13.71 -11.52 -8.59
CA PHE A 107 14.28 -11.97 -9.86
C PHE A 107 14.55 -10.77 -10.77
N THR A 108 15.60 -10.86 -11.56
CA THR A 108 15.96 -9.84 -12.56
C THR A 108 15.26 -10.17 -13.88
N THR A 109 13.95 -9.93 -13.95
CA THR A 109 13.15 -10.06 -15.17
C THR A 109 13.07 -8.70 -15.90
N HIS A 110 12.03 -8.47 -16.69
CA HIS A 110 11.85 -7.23 -17.45
C HIS A 110 11.51 -5.93 -16.69
N PRO A 111 10.80 -5.90 -15.54
CA PRO A 111 10.36 -4.66 -14.90
C PRO A 111 11.51 -3.98 -14.12
N LEU A 112 11.30 -2.72 -13.73
CA LEU A 112 12.20 -2.01 -12.84
C LEU A 112 12.37 -2.79 -11.53
N PRO A 113 13.61 -3.10 -11.07
CA PRO A 113 13.81 -3.95 -9.89
C PRO A 113 13.20 -3.41 -8.60
N PHE A 114 12.87 -4.32 -7.69
CA PHE A 114 12.48 -3.97 -6.32
C PHE A 114 13.71 -3.64 -5.47
N GLU A 115 13.66 -2.51 -4.76
CA GLU A 115 14.67 -2.12 -3.78
C GLU A 115 14.11 -2.20 -2.34
N PRO A 116 14.39 -3.26 -1.56
CA PRO A 116 13.90 -3.41 -0.19
C PRO A 116 14.25 -2.26 0.77
N SER A 117 15.34 -1.53 0.48
CA SER A 117 15.84 -0.42 1.30
C SER A 117 14.83 0.71 1.46
N CYS A 118 13.97 0.96 0.48
CA CYS A 118 12.97 2.03 0.54
C CYS A 118 11.89 1.79 1.62
N LEU A 119 11.65 0.53 2.00
CA LEU A 119 10.66 0.15 3.01
C LEU A 119 11.25 0.03 4.43
N ARG A 120 12.54 0.33 4.62
CA ARG A 120 13.16 0.34 5.96
C ARG A 120 12.50 1.36 6.90
N GLY A 121 12.48 1.02 8.18
CA GLY A 121 11.93 1.88 9.24
C GLY A 121 10.42 2.04 9.14
N SER A 122 9.72 1.03 8.61
CA SER A 122 8.26 1.01 8.62
C SER A 122 7.76 0.57 9.99
N ASP A 123 6.84 1.31 10.58
CA ASP A 123 6.17 0.90 11.81
C ASP A 123 5.24 -0.29 11.53
N VAL A 124 4.59 -0.29 10.37
CA VAL A 124 3.70 -1.37 9.93
C VAL A 124 4.09 -1.82 8.54
N LEU A 125 4.27 -3.12 8.36
CA LEU A 125 4.39 -3.75 7.06
C LEU A 125 3.15 -4.61 6.80
N ILE A 126 2.36 -4.25 5.79
CA ILE A 126 1.27 -5.09 5.29
C ILE A 126 1.82 -5.89 4.13
N LEU A 127 1.83 -7.22 4.23
CA LEU A 127 2.43 -8.09 3.24
C LEU A 127 1.39 -9.03 2.64
N SER A 128 1.37 -9.09 1.32
CA SER A 128 0.47 -9.94 0.53
C SER A 128 1.13 -10.38 -0.78
N GLY A 129 0.52 -11.36 -1.46
CA GLY A 129 0.92 -11.72 -2.82
C GLY A 129 2.26 -12.46 -2.90
N LEU A 130 2.47 -13.43 -2.01
CA LEU A 130 3.58 -14.39 -2.10
C LEU A 130 3.40 -15.39 -3.25
N ALA A 131 4.48 -16.11 -3.57
CA ALA A 131 4.44 -17.19 -4.56
C ALA A 131 3.41 -18.27 -4.17
N GLU A 132 2.54 -18.63 -5.11
CA GLU A 132 1.47 -19.62 -4.91
C GLU A 132 1.96 -21.06 -5.12
N SER A 133 3.08 -21.24 -5.84
CA SER A 133 3.79 -22.51 -5.97
C SER A 133 5.18 -22.40 -5.33
N PRO A 134 5.28 -22.24 -4.00
CA PRO A 134 6.53 -21.86 -3.33
C PRO A 134 7.59 -22.97 -3.31
N THR A 135 7.22 -24.20 -3.67
CA THR A 135 8.15 -25.33 -3.85
C THR A 135 8.79 -25.37 -5.22
N SER A 136 8.25 -24.63 -6.19
CA SER A 136 8.71 -24.63 -7.57
C SER A 136 9.72 -23.49 -7.76
N ASN A 137 10.89 -23.83 -8.29
CA ASN A 137 11.86 -22.82 -8.70
C ASN A 137 11.51 -22.31 -10.11
N PRO A 138 11.28 -21.00 -10.32
CA PRO A 138 10.85 -20.48 -11.62
C PRO A 138 11.81 -20.78 -12.77
N ASP A 139 13.12 -20.73 -12.54
CA ASP A 139 14.14 -21.01 -13.58
C ASP A 139 14.12 -22.49 -13.99
N VAL A 140 13.96 -23.39 -13.01
CA VAL A 140 13.82 -24.83 -13.27
C VAL A 140 12.53 -25.11 -14.05
N MET A 141 11.41 -24.52 -13.64
CA MET A 141 10.11 -24.68 -14.31
C MET A 141 10.13 -24.11 -15.74
N LEU A 142 10.85 -23.01 -15.96
CA LEU A 142 11.07 -22.45 -17.30
C LEU A 142 11.88 -23.41 -18.19
N GLY A 143 12.90 -24.07 -17.63
CA GLY A 143 13.65 -25.12 -18.33
C GLY A 143 12.81 -26.34 -18.68
N GLU A 144 11.95 -26.79 -17.76
CA GLU A 144 10.99 -27.88 -18.00
C GLU A 144 9.96 -27.50 -19.06
N PHE A 145 9.42 -26.28 -19.00
CA PHE A 145 8.51 -25.73 -20.01
C PHE A 145 9.14 -25.80 -21.41
N CYS A 146 10.35 -25.26 -21.58
CA CYS A 146 11.09 -25.29 -22.84
C CYS A 146 11.36 -26.72 -23.34
N THR A 147 11.71 -27.63 -22.43
CA THR A 147 11.99 -29.04 -22.75
C THR A 147 10.73 -29.77 -23.22
N ASN A 148 9.62 -29.66 -22.48
CA ASN A 148 8.34 -30.27 -22.85
C ASN A 148 7.82 -29.74 -24.19
N LEU A 149 7.96 -28.42 -24.40
CA LEU A 149 7.60 -27.77 -25.65
C LEU A 149 8.43 -28.33 -26.82
N ALA A 150 9.76 -28.34 -26.72
CA ALA A 150 10.60 -28.82 -27.81
C ALA A 150 10.38 -30.31 -28.13
N ASN A 151 10.18 -31.14 -27.11
CA ASN A 151 9.87 -32.57 -27.31
C ASN A 151 8.55 -32.74 -28.07
N THR A 152 7.54 -31.94 -27.74
CA THR A 152 6.23 -31.98 -28.42
C THR A 152 6.36 -31.54 -29.89
N ILE A 153 7.03 -30.42 -30.14
CA ILE A 153 7.21 -29.89 -31.50
C ILE A 153 8.05 -30.85 -32.36
N LYS A 154 9.14 -31.42 -31.82
CA LYS A 154 9.97 -32.42 -32.53
C LYS A 154 9.20 -33.70 -32.84
N GLY A 155 8.20 -34.05 -32.02
CA GLY A 155 7.26 -35.14 -32.27
C GLY A 155 6.16 -34.81 -33.30
N GLY A 156 6.14 -33.60 -33.86
CA GLY A 156 5.13 -33.15 -34.83
C GLY A 156 3.81 -32.70 -34.20
N GLY A 157 3.74 -32.63 -32.86
CA GLY A 157 2.57 -32.17 -32.13
C GLY A 157 2.49 -30.66 -31.94
N ASN A 158 1.35 -30.17 -31.49
CA ASN A 158 1.15 -28.77 -31.14
C ASN A 158 1.24 -28.53 -29.63
N VAL A 159 1.66 -27.34 -29.24
CA VAL A 159 1.76 -26.91 -27.84
C VAL A 159 0.75 -25.82 -27.56
N LEU A 160 -0.12 -26.04 -26.58
CA LEU A 160 -1.10 -25.07 -26.09
C LEU A 160 -0.63 -24.52 -24.74
N VAL A 161 -0.57 -23.20 -24.61
CA VAL A 161 -0.15 -22.51 -23.38
C VAL A 161 -1.27 -21.57 -22.91
N PRO A 162 -2.12 -22.03 -21.97
CA PRO A 162 -3.12 -21.18 -21.32
C PRO A 162 -2.41 -20.12 -20.44
N CYS A 163 -2.55 -18.85 -20.78
CA CYS A 163 -1.80 -17.77 -20.12
C CYS A 163 -2.61 -16.47 -20.04
N PHE A 164 -2.17 -15.56 -19.16
CA PHE A 164 -2.63 -14.17 -19.19
C PHE A 164 -2.02 -13.40 -20.37
N PRO A 165 -2.70 -12.34 -20.87
CA PRO A 165 -2.25 -11.63 -22.07
C PRO A 165 -1.07 -10.69 -21.82
N SER A 166 -0.64 -10.47 -20.57
CA SER A 166 0.42 -9.53 -20.20
C SER A 166 1.14 -10.02 -18.94
N GLY A 167 2.41 -9.61 -18.76
CA GLY A 167 3.20 -9.96 -17.57
C GLY A 167 4.32 -10.95 -17.91
N VAL A 168 4.34 -12.09 -17.23
CA VAL A 168 5.37 -13.15 -17.40
C VAL A 168 5.49 -13.63 -18.85
N ILE A 169 4.43 -13.49 -19.65
CA ILE A 169 4.44 -13.84 -21.08
C ILE A 169 5.55 -13.13 -21.87
N TYR A 170 5.96 -11.93 -21.48
CA TYR A 170 7.04 -11.20 -22.16
C TYR A 170 8.39 -11.90 -21.95
N ASP A 171 8.67 -12.33 -20.72
CA ASP A 171 9.88 -13.10 -20.41
C ASP A 171 9.82 -14.50 -21.07
N LEU A 172 8.62 -15.09 -21.16
CA LEU A 172 8.42 -16.35 -21.88
C LEU A 172 8.80 -16.23 -23.35
N PHE A 173 8.33 -15.21 -24.08
CA PHE A 173 8.69 -15.03 -25.49
C PHE A 173 10.20 -14.85 -25.69
N GLU A 174 10.85 -14.07 -24.81
CA GLU A 174 12.29 -13.83 -24.85
C GLU A 174 13.09 -15.11 -24.59
N CYS A 175 12.69 -15.90 -23.58
CA CYS A 175 13.31 -17.19 -23.30
C CYS A 175 13.06 -18.20 -24.44
N LEU A 176 11.83 -18.27 -24.95
CA LEU A 176 11.44 -19.19 -26.01
C LEU A 176 12.27 -18.99 -27.26
N GLN A 177 12.47 -17.74 -27.66
CA GLN A 177 13.23 -17.42 -28.85
C GLN A 177 14.65 -17.98 -28.77
N SER A 178 15.35 -17.65 -27.68
CA SER A 178 16.72 -18.10 -27.44
C SER A 178 16.80 -19.64 -27.42
N TYR A 179 15.83 -20.28 -26.77
CA TYR A 179 15.78 -21.74 -26.68
C TYR A 179 15.47 -22.40 -28.02
N MET A 180 14.47 -21.92 -28.77
CA MET A 180 14.11 -22.47 -30.08
C MET A 180 15.25 -22.36 -31.09
N ASP A 181 16.00 -21.26 -31.08
CA ASP A 181 17.18 -21.09 -31.93
C ASP A 181 18.24 -22.16 -31.60
N SER A 182 18.51 -22.40 -30.31
CA SER A 182 19.44 -23.46 -29.88
C SER A 182 18.94 -24.88 -30.19
N ALA A 183 17.63 -25.10 -30.17
CA ALA A 183 17.01 -26.40 -30.37
C ALA A 183 16.75 -26.75 -31.86
N GLY A 184 17.07 -25.82 -32.78
CA GLY A 184 16.83 -25.98 -34.22
C GLY A 184 15.35 -25.88 -34.61
N LEU A 185 14.53 -25.20 -33.80
CA LEU A 185 13.07 -25.08 -33.97
C LEU A 185 12.63 -23.74 -34.56
N THR A 186 13.53 -23.04 -35.25
CA THR A 186 13.37 -21.65 -35.72
C THR A 186 12.22 -21.41 -36.69
N PHE A 187 11.73 -22.47 -37.36
CA PHE A 187 10.62 -22.42 -38.30
C PHE A 187 9.25 -22.66 -37.66
N THR A 188 9.21 -22.98 -36.36
CA THR A 188 7.96 -23.26 -35.64
C THR A 188 7.19 -21.96 -35.44
N PRO A 189 5.96 -21.82 -35.96
CA PRO A 189 5.17 -20.62 -35.77
C PRO A 189 4.65 -20.54 -34.32
N ILE A 190 4.72 -19.33 -33.76
CA ILE A 190 4.13 -18.97 -32.48
C ILE A 190 2.90 -18.11 -32.75
N TYR A 191 1.78 -18.46 -32.12
CA TYR A 191 0.54 -17.71 -32.18
C TYR A 191 0.18 -17.16 -30.81
N PHE A 192 -0.18 -15.88 -30.73
CA PHE A 192 -0.68 -15.24 -29.52
C PHE A 192 -2.10 -14.73 -29.74
N ILE A 193 -3.09 -15.40 -29.14
CA ILE A 193 -4.50 -15.18 -29.42
C ILE A 193 -5.18 -14.58 -28.20
N SER A 194 -5.49 -13.29 -28.29
CA SER A 194 -6.18 -12.52 -27.26
C SER A 194 -6.81 -11.26 -27.87
N PRO A 195 -8.02 -10.85 -27.46
CA PRO A 195 -8.64 -9.58 -27.86
C PRO A 195 -7.79 -8.34 -27.62
N VAL A 196 -6.79 -8.43 -26.72
CA VAL A 196 -5.89 -7.34 -26.36
C VAL A 196 -4.44 -7.64 -26.73
N ALA A 197 -4.17 -8.64 -27.58
CA ALA A 197 -2.82 -9.08 -27.92
C ALA A 197 -1.96 -7.96 -28.52
N ASP A 198 -2.49 -7.24 -29.50
CA ASP A 198 -1.80 -6.12 -30.17
C ASP A 198 -1.46 -5.00 -29.16
N SER A 199 -2.45 -4.56 -28.38
CA SER A 199 -2.26 -3.54 -27.34
C SER A 199 -1.27 -3.98 -26.28
N SER A 200 -1.30 -5.25 -25.87
CA SER A 200 -0.36 -5.83 -24.89
C SER A 200 1.09 -5.78 -25.39
N LEU A 201 1.33 -6.22 -26.62
CA LEU A 201 2.66 -6.16 -27.24
C LEU A 201 3.13 -4.71 -27.48
N ALA A 202 2.20 -3.79 -27.77
CA ALA A 202 2.53 -2.37 -27.86
C ALA A 202 2.91 -1.77 -26.49
N TYR A 203 2.20 -2.14 -25.42
CA TYR A 203 2.47 -1.65 -24.06
C TYR A 203 3.89 -1.96 -23.58
N SER A 204 4.42 -3.13 -23.93
CA SER A 204 5.80 -3.49 -23.57
C SER A 204 6.85 -2.57 -24.20
N ASN A 205 6.53 -1.90 -25.31
CA ASN A 205 7.43 -0.98 -25.99
C ASN A 205 7.27 0.48 -25.54
N ILE A 206 6.07 0.88 -25.11
CA ILE A 206 5.76 2.28 -24.77
C ILE A 206 6.27 2.64 -23.38
N TYR A 207 6.12 1.74 -22.40
CA TYR A 207 6.45 2.01 -20.99
C TYR A 207 7.88 1.61 -20.62
N ALA A 208 8.84 1.99 -21.45
CA ALA A 208 10.23 1.58 -21.28
C ALA A 208 10.87 2.10 -19.99
N GLU A 209 10.44 3.26 -19.50
CA GLU A 209 10.91 3.89 -18.26
C GLU A 209 10.59 3.06 -16.99
N TRP A 210 9.69 2.10 -17.11
CA TRP A 210 9.28 1.18 -16.04
C TRP A 210 9.97 -0.19 -16.13
N LEU A 211 10.91 -0.35 -17.06
CA LEU A 211 11.68 -1.58 -17.27
C LEU A 211 13.02 -1.55 -16.55
N CYS A 212 13.73 -2.68 -16.51
CA CYS A 212 15.09 -2.75 -15.98
C CYS A 212 16.09 -1.98 -16.86
N GLN A 213 17.24 -1.61 -16.28
CA GLN A 213 18.24 -0.76 -16.93
C GLN A 213 18.74 -1.30 -18.28
N SER A 214 18.84 -2.62 -18.43
CA SER A 214 19.29 -3.27 -19.67
C SER A 214 18.26 -3.15 -20.81
N LYS A 215 16.98 -2.99 -20.49
CA LYS A 215 15.91 -2.73 -21.47
C LYS A 215 15.75 -1.24 -21.74
N GLN A 216 15.89 -0.41 -20.70
CA GLN A 216 15.92 1.04 -20.87
C GLN A 216 17.06 1.49 -21.79
N SER A 217 18.25 0.89 -21.68
CA SER A 217 19.41 1.23 -22.51
C SER A 217 19.16 1.03 -24.01
N LYS A 218 18.36 0.02 -24.39
CA LYS A 218 18.00 -0.26 -25.79
C LYS A 218 17.17 0.85 -26.42
N VAL A 219 16.29 1.48 -25.63
CA VAL A 219 15.43 2.56 -26.12
C VAL A 219 16.24 3.81 -26.49
N TYR A 220 17.38 4.05 -25.83
CA TYR A 220 18.31 5.11 -26.25
C TYR A 220 19.02 4.81 -27.57
N LEU A 221 19.04 3.54 -28.01
CA LEU A 221 19.64 3.07 -29.28
C LEU A 221 18.60 2.83 -30.39
N PRO A 222 17.47 3.54 -30.35
CA PRO A 222 16.22 3.20 -31.06
C PRO A 222 15.88 1.71 -31.23
N GLU A 223 16.29 0.85 -30.30
CA GLU A 223 16.03 -0.59 -30.35
C GLU A 223 14.83 -0.96 -29.47
N PRO A 224 13.99 -1.93 -29.89
CA PRO A 224 12.88 -2.38 -29.08
C PRO A 224 13.40 -3.03 -27.78
N PRO A 225 12.83 -2.71 -26.60
CA PRO A 225 13.28 -3.24 -25.31
C PRO A 225 13.09 -4.75 -25.19
N PHE A 226 12.12 -5.31 -25.93
CA PHE A 226 11.83 -6.73 -25.96
C PHE A 226 12.06 -7.34 -27.35
N PRO A 227 12.61 -8.56 -27.42
CA PRO A 227 12.94 -9.19 -28.70
C PRO A 227 11.69 -9.68 -29.45
N HIS A 228 10.54 -9.85 -28.78
CA HIS A 228 9.29 -10.23 -29.44
C HIS A 228 8.81 -9.22 -30.48
N ALA A 229 9.24 -7.96 -30.41
CA ALA A 229 8.96 -6.98 -31.47
C ALA A 229 9.53 -7.43 -32.83
N GLU A 230 10.74 -8.00 -32.83
CA GLU A 230 11.37 -8.52 -34.04
C GLU A 230 10.75 -9.86 -34.47
N LEU A 231 10.29 -10.68 -33.52
CA LEU A 231 9.52 -11.89 -33.83
C LEU A 231 8.22 -11.58 -34.56
N VAL A 232 7.52 -10.52 -34.15
CA VAL A 232 6.30 -10.03 -34.81
C VAL A 232 6.62 -9.52 -36.21
N LYS A 233 7.64 -8.66 -36.33
CA LYS A 233 8.06 -8.10 -37.61
C LYS A 233 8.45 -9.17 -38.64
N ASN A 234 9.14 -10.22 -38.20
CA ASN A 234 9.55 -11.33 -39.05
C ASN A 234 8.47 -12.42 -39.22
N GLY A 235 7.27 -12.23 -38.66
CA GLY A 235 6.15 -13.15 -38.79
C GLY A 235 6.34 -14.51 -38.08
N LYS A 236 7.33 -14.63 -37.19
CA LYS A 236 7.53 -15.81 -36.33
C LYS A 236 6.51 -15.85 -35.19
N LEU A 237 6.24 -14.69 -34.58
CA LEU A 237 5.17 -14.49 -33.61
C LEU A 237 4.01 -13.76 -34.31
N LYS A 238 2.88 -14.43 -34.47
CA LYS A 238 1.67 -13.83 -35.05
C LYS A 238 0.63 -13.67 -33.96
N HIS A 239 -0.01 -12.51 -33.89
CA HIS A 239 -1.04 -12.25 -32.90
C HIS A 239 -2.40 -12.03 -33.57
N PHE A 240 -3.46 -12.47 -32.91
CA PHE A 240 -4.84 -12.37 -33.41
C PHE A 240 -5.81 -12.03 -32.28
N PRO A 241 -6.85 -11.23 -32.53
CA PRO A 241 -7.85 -10.89 -31.50
C PRO A 241 -8.78 -12.06 -31.15
N ASN A 242 -8.91 -13.03 -32.06
CA ASN A 242 -9.73 -14.23 -31.93
C ASN A 242 -9.37 -15.24 -33.03
N LEU A 243 -10.09 -16.36 -33.08
CA LEU A 243 -9.90 -17.46 -34.03
C LEU A 243 -10.44 -17.21 -35.44
N HIS A 244 -11.36 -16.26 -35.61
CA HIS A 244 -12.06 -16.02 -36.88
C HIS A 244 -11.38 -14.96 -37.74
N ASP A 245 -10.66 -14.02 -37.12
CA ASP A 245 -10.01 -12.90 -37.78
C ASP A 245 -8.65 -13.29 -38.36
N GLY A 246 -8.67 -14.04 -39.46
CA GLY A 246 -7.48 -14.32 -40.29
C GLY A 246 -6.53 -15.39 -39.76
N PHE A 247 -6.71 -15.87 -38.52
CA PHE A 247 -5.93 -16.97 -37.95
C PHE A 247 -5.96 -18.22 -38.85
N SER A 248 -7.16 -18.65 -39.28
CA SER A 248 -7.36 -19.85 -40.11
C SER A 248 -6.56 -19.85 -41.42
N ASN A 249 -6.30 -18.67 -42.01
CA ASN A 249 -5.57 -18.54 -43.27
C ASN A 249 -4.06 -18.75 -43.11
N THR A 250 -3.55 -18.59 -41.89
CA THR A 250 -2.11 -18.64 -41.61
C THR A 250 -1.71 -19.77 -40.69
N PHE A 251 -2.70 -20.48 -40.12
CA PHE A 251 -2.53 -21.60 -39.21
C PHE A 251 -1.72 -22.72 -39.86
N LYS A 252 -0.73 -23.21 -39.13
CA LYS A 252 0.21 -24.25 -39.55
C LYS A 252 0.54 -25.10 -38.34
N THR A 253 0.79 -26.39 -38.56
CA THR A 253 1.19 -27.36 -37.53
C THR A 253 2.51 -28.03 -37.94
N PRO A 254 3.43 -28.38 -37.01
CA PRO A 254 3.34 -28.14 -35.57
C PRO A 254 3.46 -26.66 -35.21
N CYS A 255 2.83 -26.23 -34.12
CA CYS A 255 2.86 -24.84 -33.66
C CYS A 255 2.75 -24.70 -32.14
N ILE A 256 3.01 -23.48 -31.67
CA ILE A 256 2.86 -23.07 -30.28
C ILE A 256 1.77 -22.00 -30.22
N VAL A 257 0.74 -22.20 -29.39
CA VAL A 257 -0.36 -21.24 -29.22
C VAL A 257 -0.41 -20.78 -27.76
N PHE A 258 -0.19 -19.49 -27.56
CA PHE A 258 -0.46 -18.78 -26.31
C PHE A 258 -1.85 -18.16 -26.40
N THR A 259 -2.75 -18.52 -25.50
CA THR A 259 -4.11 -17.97 -25.53
C THR A 259 -4.77 -18.01 -24.16
N GLY A 260 -5.63 -17.03 -23.90
CA GLY A 260 -6.44 -16.98 -22.70
C GLY A 260 -7.63 -17.96 -22.76
N HIS A 261 -8.16 -18.44 -21.62
CA HIS A 261 -7.80 -18.09 -20.24
C HIS A 261 -7.30 -19.31 -19.44
N PRO A 262 -6.30 -19.17 -18.54
CA PRO A 262 -5.73 -20.28 -17.74
C PRO A 262 -6.72 -21.20 -17.03
N SER A 263 -7.88 -20.66 -16.65
CA SER A 263 -8.99 -21.43 -16.06
C SER A 263 -9.60 -22.52 -16.94
N LEU A 264 -9.40 -22.44 -18.27
CA LEU A 264 -10.09 -23.26 -19.26
C LEU A 264 -11.64 -23.24 -19.15
N ARG A 265 -12.23 -22.13 -18.72
CA ARG A 265 -13.69 -21.95 -18.65
C ARG A 265 -14.24 -21.00 -19.69
N PHE A 266 -13.38 -20.13 -20.21
CA PHE A 266 -13.70 -19.14 -21.22
C PHE A 266 -12.42 -18.77 -21.98
N GLY A 267 -12.58 -17.97 -23.03
CA GLY A 267 -11.51 -17.63 -23.95
C GLY A 267 -11.33 -18.66 -25.05
N ASP A 268 -10.42 -18.35 -25.97
CA ASP A 268 -10.21 -19.15 -27.18
C ASP A 268 -9.48 -20.48 -26.88
N VAL A 269 -8.84 -20.60 -25.71
CA VAL A 269 -8.23 -21.85 -25.22
C VAL A 269 -9.19 -23.04 -25.20
N VAL A 270 -10.47 -22.81 -24.90
CA VAL A 270 -11.49 -23.89 -24.80
C VAL A 270 -11.64 -24.59 -26.15
N HIS A 271 -11.65 -23.82 -27.23
CA HIS A 271 -11.75 -24.36 -28.59
C HIS A 271 -10.53 -25.19 -28.98
N PHE A 272 -9.33 -24.80 -28.52
CA PHE A 272 -8.12 -25.60 -28.77
C PHE A 272 -8.10 -26.89 -27.97
N VAL A 273 -8.57 -26.90 -26.72
CA VAL A 273 -8.67 -28.14 -25.95
C VAL A 273 -9.63 -29.12 -26.64
N GLU A 274 -10.76 -28.65 -27.16
CA GLU A 274 -11.68 -29.49 -27.96
C GLU A 274 -11.02 -29.99 -29.26
N MET A 275 -10.29 -29.13 -29.97
CA MET A 275 -9.65 -29.48 -31.23
C MET A 275 -8.47 -30.44 -31.07
N TRP A 276 -7.68 -30.28 -30.00
CA TRP A 276 -6.39 -30.97 -29.83
C TRP A 276 -6.42 -32.07 -28.77
N GLY A 277 -7.45 -32.11 -27.94
CA GLY A 277 -7.57 -32.96 -26.76
C GLY A 277 -7.58 -34.47 -27.04
N SER A 278 -8.02 -34.88 -28.24
CA SER A 278 -8.10 -36.28 -28.67
C SER A 278 -6.76 -36.86 -29.15
N SER A 279 -5.72 -36.03 -29.30
CA SER A 279 -4.42 -36.47 -29.82
C SER A 279 -3.33 -36.41 -28.75
N SER A 280 -2.70 -37.54 -28.48
CA SER A 280 -1.55 -37.67 -27.57
C SER A 280 -0.24 -37.09 -28.14
N ALA A 281 -0.25 -36.64 -29.40
CA ALA A 281 0.84 -35.89 -29.98
C ALA A 281 0.89 -34.45 -29.44
N ASN A 282 -0.25 -33.87 -29.07
CA ASN A 282 -0.34 -32.51 -28.57
C ASN A 282 -0.04 -32.45 -27.06
N THR A 283 0.38 -31.28 -26.61
CA THR A 283 0.63 -31.00 -25.19
C THR A 283 0.03 -29.67 -24.78
N ILE A 284 -0.67 -29.64 -23.65
CA ILE A 284 -1.07 -28.42 -22.95
C ILE A 284 -0.10 -28.18 -21.79
N ILE A 285 0.49 -26.98 -21.70
CA ILE A 285 1.45 -26.64 -20.66
C ILE A 285 0.91 -25.44 -19.87
N PHE A 286 0.68 -25.64 -18.57
CA PHE A 286 0.21 -24.62 -17.66
C PHE A 286 1.39 -23.90 -17.01
N THR A 287 1.44 -22.59 -17.17
CA THR A 287 2.48 -21.73 -16.58
C THR A 287 2.00 -20.89 -15.41
N GLU A 288 0.69 -20.73 -15.25
CA GLU A 288 0.09 -19.88 -14.21
C GLU A 288 -0.12 -20.68 -12.90
N PRO A 289 0.49 -20.27 -11.78
CA PRO A 289 0.42 -21.01 -10.51
C PRO A 289 -0.97 -20.94 -9.84
N GLY A 290 -1.76 -19.90 -10.13
CA GLY A 290 -3.05 -19.65 -9.49
C GLY A 290 -4.19 -20.54 -10.00
N PHE A 291 -3.92 -21.41 -10.97
CA PHE A 291 -4.92 -22.32 -11.54
C PHE A 291 -4.45 -23.76 -11.35
N PRO A 292 -5.08 -24.52 -10.42
CA PRO A 292 -4.85 -25.96 -10.30
C PRO A 292 -5.18 -26.64 -11.63
N PHE A 293 -4.16 -27.10 -12.35
CA PHE A 293 -4.33 -27.56 -13.73
C PHE A 293 -5.23 -28.80 -13.83
N LEU A 294 -5.23 -29.68 -12.81
CA LEU A 294 -6.11 -30.84 -12.75
C LEU A 294 -7.58 -30.43 -12.67
N ASP A 295 -7.91 -29.45 -11.84
CA ASP A 295 -9.28 -28.92 -11.73
C ASP A 295 -9.69 -28.21 -13.01
N ALA A 296 -8.76 -27.45 -13.63
CA ALA A 296 -8.99 -26.80 -14.92
C ALA A 296 -9.33 -27.84 -16.01
N LEU A 297 -8.61 -28.98 -16.05
CA LEU A 297 -8.79 -30.05 -17.02
C LEU A 297 -9.94 -31.02 -16.70
N ALA A 298 -10.47 -31.04 -15.48
CA ALA A 298 -11.48 -32.01 -15.06
C ALA A 298 -12.70 -32.14 -16.01
N PRO A 299 -13.26 -31.05 -16.57
CA PRO A 299 -14.39 -31.15 -17.51
C PRO A 299 -14.05 -31.76 -18.88
N TYR A 300 -12.76 -31.83 -19.23
CA TYR A 300 -12.30 -32.32 -20.53
C TYR A 300 -11.86 -33.79 -20.47
N GLN A 301 -12.09 -34.47 -19.35
CA GLN A 301 -11.75 -35.88 -19.20
C GLN A 301 -12.79 -36.78 -19.90
N PRO A 302 -12.37 -37.87 -20.56
CA PRO A 302 -10.98 -38.33 -20.73
C PRO A 302 -10.21 -37.51 -21.77
N LEU A 303 -8.97 -37.13 -21.45
CA LEU A 303 -8.10 -36.34 -22.31
C LEU A 303 -6.87 -37.13 -22.77
N ALA A 304 -6.67 -37.28 -24.09
CA ALA A 304 -5.50 -37.97 -24.65
C ALA A 304 -4.28 -37.04 -24.79
N MET A 305 -4.51 -35.74 -25.00
CA MET A 305 -3.50 -34.70 -25.00
C MET A 305 -2.71 -34.71 -23.68
N LYS A 306 -1.38 -34.59 -23.78
CA LYS A 306 -0.51 -34.57 -22.61
C LYS A 306 -0.69 -33.26 -21.85
N ALA A 307 -0.72 -33.32 -20.53
CA ALA A 307 -0.77 -32.14 -19.68
C ALA A 307 0.53 -32.01 -18.87
N CYS A 308 1.14 -30.82 -18.92
CA CYS A 308 2.32 -30.47 -18.14
C CYS A 308 1.99 -29.27 -17.24
N TYR A 309 2.53 -29.27 -16.03
CA TYR A 309 2.41 -28.17 -15.08
C TYR A 309 3.79 -27.62 -14.77
N CYS A 310 4.08 -26.42 -15.30
CA CYS A 310 5.36 -25.75 -15.17
C CYS A 310 5.10 -24.32 -14.63
N PRO A 311 4.69 -24.16 -13.36
CA PRO A 311 4.33 -22.85 -12.82
C PRO A 311 5.53 -21.91 -12.79
N ILE A 312 5.40 -20.75 -13.43
CA ILE A 312 6.44 -19.72 -13.48
C ILE A 312 5.95 -18.55 -12.65
N ASP A 313 6.36 -18.54 -11.39
CA ASP A 313 5.94 -17.55 -10.41
C ASP A 313 7.13 -16.73 -9.92
N PRO A 314 7.39 -15.54 -10.48
CA PRO A 314 8.51 -14.72 -10.04
C PRO A 314 8.23 -13.99 -8.71
N ARG A 315 7.08 -14.20 -8.05
CA ARG A 315 6.82 -13.57 -6.74
C ARG A 315 7.81 -14.03 -5.67
N LEU A 316 8.01 -13.21 -4.66
CA LEU A 316 8.81 -13.59 -3.49
C LEU A 316 8.24 -14.86 -2.85
N ASN A 317 9.11 -15.83 -2.61
CA ASN A 317 8.78 -17.01 -1.79
C ASN A 317 8.97 -16.73 -0.30
N PHE A 318 8.54 -17.66 0.55
CA PHE A 318 8.61 -17.52 2.01
C PHE A 318 10.04 -17.27 2.52
N GLY A 319 11.05 -17.97 1.97
CA GLY A 319 12.45 -17.78 2.36
C GLY A 319 12.99 -16.40 2.00
N GLN A 320 12.69 -15.92 0.79
CA GLN A 320 13.06 -14.58 0.33
C GLN A 320 12.38 -13.50 1.18
N VAL A 321 11.08 -13.65 1.46
CA VAL A 321 10.33 -12.72 2.31
C VAL A 321 10.86 -12.68 3.73
N ASN A 322 11.13 -13.82 4.36
CA ASN A 322 11.69 -13.85 5.72
C ASN A 322 13.01 -13.10 5.79
N LYS A 323 13.87 -13.22 4.75
CA LYS A 323 15.09 -12.42 4.64
C LYS A 323 14.80 -10.93 4.46
N THR A 324 13.93 -10.58 3.52
CA THR A 324 13.58 -9.19 3.18
C THR A 324 12.95 -8.46 4.36
N VAL A 325 12.00 -9.08 5.08
CA VAL A 325 11.36 -8.50 6.26
C VAL A 325 12.38 -8.33 7.40
N ARG A 326 13.30 -9.29 7.57
CA ARG A 326 14.38 -9.19 8.56
C ARG A 326 15.30 -7.99 8.31
N GLU A 327 15.55 -7.65 7.05
CA GLU A 327 16.33 -6.46 6.68
C GLU A 327 15.55 -5.14 6.85
N MET A 328 14.23 -5.16 6.68
CA MET A 328 13.36 -3.98 6.86
C MET A 328 13.13 -3.61 8.32
N LYS A 329 13.14 -4.61 9.21
CA LYS A 329 12.90 -4.51 10.67
C LYS A 329 11.64 -3.69 11.01
N PRO A 330 10.45 -4.07 10.51
CA PRO A 330 9.23 -3.39 10.88
C PRO A 330 8.81 -3.68 12.32
N ARG A 331 8.02 -2.80 12.94
CA ARG A 331 7.50 -3.03 14.30
C ARG A 331 6.33 -4.03 14.30
N PHE A 332 5.39 -3.89 13.36
CA PHE A 332 4.27 -4.80 13.15
C PHE A 332 4.27 -5.33 11.73
N VAL A 333 3.91 -6.61 11.55
CA VAL A 333 3.77 -7.24 10.24
C VAL A 333 2.39 -7.86 10.11
N VAL A 334 1.56 -7.29 9.24
CA VAL A 334 0.23 -7.80 8.92
C VAL A 334 0.34 -8.75 7.74
N ILE A 335 -0.11 -10.00 7.91
CA ILE A 335 -0.07 -11.03 6.88
C ILE A 335 -1.36 -11.86 6.86
N PRO A 336 -1.75 -12.41 5.70
CA PRO A 336 -2.77 -13.45 5.63
C PRO A 336 -2.47 -14.59 6.62
N GLU A 337 -3.50 -15.06 7.31
CA GLU A 337 -3.40 -16.15 8.30
C GLU A 337 -2.78 -17.41 7.69
N GLU A 338 -3.02 -17.68 6.40
CA GLU A 338 -2.49 -18.81 5.65
C GLU A 338 -0.96 -18.79 5.54
N TYR A 339 -0.31 -17.64 5.76
CA TYR A 339 1.15 -17.53 5.76
C TYR A 339 1.79 -17.88 7.10
N THR A 340 0.99 -18.06 8.16
CA THR A 340 1.49 -18.41 9.51
C THR A 340 1.61 -19.91 9.75
N VAL A 341 0.97 -20.72 8.91
CA VAL A 341 0.88 -22.17 9.07
C VAL A 341 1.34 -22.89 7.80
N PRO A 342 2.01 -24.05 7.91
CA PRO A 342 2.40 -24.80 6.74
C PRO A 342 1.18 -25.19 5.89
N PRO A 343 1.33 -25.33 4.56
CA PRO A 343 0.23 -25.75 3.69
C PRO A 343 -0.39 -27.07 4.17
N PRO A 344 -1.73 -27.22 4.18
CA PRO A 344 -2.40 -28.42 4.70
C PRO A 344 -1.96 -29.73 4.04
N MET A 345 -1.60 -29.68 2.75
CA MET A 345 -1.11 -30.84 2.00
C MET A 345 0.36 -31.18 2.30
N LEU A 346 1.12 -30.25 2.89
CA LEU A 346 2.54 -30.39 3.19
C LEU A 346 2.85 -29.90 4.62
N PRO A 347 2.27 -30.51 5.66
CA PRO A 347 2.38 -30.02 7.04
C PRO A 347 3.82 -30.04 7.60
N HIS A 348 4.71 -30.84 7.00
CA HIS A 348 6.12 -30.94 7.35
C HIS A 348 6.98 -29.78 6.82
N ARG A 349 6.44 -28.97 5.88
CA ARG A 349 7.17 -27.86 5.26
C ARG A 349 7.09 -26.60 6.10
N THR A 350 7.74 -26.61 7.25
CA THR A 350 7.83 -25.45 8.17
C THR A 350 8.69 -24.31 7.62
N ASP A 351 9.31 -24.50 6.46
CA ASP A 351 9.98 -23.45 5.69
C ASP A 351 9.03 -22.62 4.83
N LEU A 352 7.79 -23.09 4.63
CA LEU A 352 6.74 -22.42 3.84
C LEU A 352 5.82 -21.57 4.71
N VAL A 353 6.40 -20.86 5.67
CA VAL A 353 5.69 -19.92 6.55
C VAL A 353 6.51 -18.66 6.76
N VAL A 354 5.82 -17.57 7.05
CA VAL A 354 6.44 -16.32 7.44
C VAL A 354 6.81 -16.42 8.92
N GLN A 355 8.09 -16.69 9.18
CA GLN A 355 8.66 -16.75 10.52
C GLN A 355 9.64 -15.58 10.69
N LEU A 356 9.35 -14.73 11.67
CA LEU A 356 10.16 -13.58 12.00
C LEU A 356 10.86 -13.83 13.32
N ASP A 357 12.20 -13.84 13.31
CA ASP A 357 13.03 -14.05 14.51
C ASP A 357 13.27 -12.75 15.30
N ASN A 358 12.60 -11.66 14.92
CA ASN A 358 12.87 -10.30 15.36
C ASN A 358 11.86 -9.82 16.42
N ASP A 359 12.10 -8.64 17.02
CA ASP A 359 11.13 -7.86 17.81
C ASP A 359 9.84 -7.47 17.03
N SER A 360 9.73 -7.85 15.77
CA SER A 360 8.57 -7.59 14.91
C SER A 360 7.39 -8.45 15.34
N GLN A 361 6.28 -7.83 15.72
CA GLN A 361 5.05 -8.55 16.06
C GLN A 361 4.25 -8.90 14.79
N VAL A 362 3.99 -10.19 14.58
CA VAL A 362 3.13 -10.68 13.49
C VAL A 362 1.65 -10.56 13.89
N LEU A 363 0.85 -9.99 12.99
CA LEU A 363 -0.59 -9.80 13.12
C LEU A 363 -1.29 -10.53 11.96
N PRO A 364 -1.74 -11.78 12.16
CA PRO A 364 -2.49 -12.49 11.12
C PRO A 364 -3.85 -11.84 10.86
N ILE A 365 -4.27 -11.84 9.60
CA ILE A 365 -5.59 -11.37 9.17
C ILE A 365 -6.28 -12.44 8.31
N SER A 366 -7.57 -12.64 8.56
CA SER A 366 -8.43 -13.48 7.73
C SER A 366 -9.77 -12.80 7.51
N TYR A 367 -10.37 -12.99 6.34
CA TYR A 367 -11.68 -12.42 6.04
C TYR A 367 -12.77 -13.12 6.89
N PRO A 368 -13.74 -12.40 7.50
CA PRO A 368 -14.00 -10.96 7.43
C PRO A 368 -13.46 -10.16 8.63
N HIS A 369 -12.48 -10.68 9.38
CA HIS A 369 -11.99 -10.06 10.60
C HIS A 369 -11.31 -8.70 10.32
N VAL A 370 -11.58 -7.75 11.19
CA VAL A 370 -10.91 -6.45 11.24
C VAL A 370 -9.89 -6.51 12.36
N ILE A 371 -8.66 -6.05 12.08
CA ILE A 371 -7.60 -5.96 13.08
C ILE A 371 -7.30 -4.49 13.37
N ASP A 372 -7.15 -4.18 14.66
CA ASP A 372 -6.68 -2.87 15.10
C ASP A 372 -5.15 -2.91 15.18
N ILE A 373 -4.49 -2.10 14.35
CA ILE A 373 -3.03 -2.00 14.36
C ILE A 373 -2.65 -0.96 15.43
N PRO A 374 -1.78 -1.29 16.39
CA PRO A 374 -1.46 -0.44 17.54
C PRO A 374 -0.51 0.71 17.16
N VAL A 375 -1.02 1.61 16.32
CA VAL A 375 -0.38 2.85 15.86
C VAL A 375 -0.88 3.97 16.77
N THR A 376 0.00 4.58 17.58
CA THR A 376 -0.40 5.59 18.59
C THR A 376 0.15 6.96 18.24
N ARG A 377 -0.73 7.94 18.07
CA ARG A 377 -0.36 9.34 17.85
C ARG A 377 -0.40 10.13 19.16
N SER A 378 0.76 10.55 19.65
CA SER A 378 0.87 11.37 20.87
C SER A 378 1.10 12.85 20.60
N TYR A 379 1.55 13.20 19.40
CA TYR A 379 1.95 14.57 19.05
C TYR A 379 1.31 15.01 17.73
N GLU A 380 1.24 16.32 17.56
CA GLU A 380 0.79 16.96 16.32
C GLU A 380 1.79 18.02 15.85
N LYS A 381 2.05 18.02 14.54
CA LYS A 381 3.02 18.94 13.96
C LYS A 381 2.32 20.25 13.65
N VAL A 382 2.77 21.31 14.33
CA VAL A 382 2.27 22.67 14.12
C VAL A 382 3.40 23.53 13.57
N SER A 383 3.14 24.22 12.46
CA SER A 383 4.07 25.18 11.87
C SER A 383 3.83 26.56 12.46
N LEU A 384 4.88 27.25 12.91
CA LEU A 384 4.75 28.65 13.30
C LEU A 384 4.68 29.54 12.06
N SER A 385 3.72 30.47 12.02
CA SER A 385 3.72 31.50 10.99
C SER A 385 4.93 32.42 11.15
N ASN A 386 5.47 32.92 10.03
CA ASN A 386 6.60 33.86 10.06
C ASN A 386 6.29 35.11 10.90
N LYS A 387 5.05 35.61 10.84
CA LYS A 387 4.59 36.77 11.63
C LYS A 387 4.68 36.50 13.14
N LEU A 388 4.22 35.34 13.60
CA LEU A 388 4.30 34.97 15.01
C LEU A 388 5.76 34.72 15.42
N ALA A 389 6.53 34.02 14.59
CA ALA A 389 7.94 33.72 14.86
C ALA A 389 8.78 34.99 15.09
N THR A 390 8.53 36.07 14.35
CA THR A 390 9.24 37.36 14.53
C THR A 390 8.91 38.08 15.83
N THR A 391 7.82 37.73 16.50
CA THR A 391 7.42 38.35 17.79
C THR A 391 7.96 37.60 19.00
N LEU A 392 8.53 36.41 18.81
CA LEU A 392 9.07 35.64 19.92
C LEU A 392 10.35 36.29 20.45
N CYS A 393 10.43 36.41 21.77
CA CYS A 393 11.61 36.88 22.50
C CYS A 393 12.13 35.74 23.39
N PRO A 394 12.95 34.81 22.86
CA PRO A 394 13.53 33.73 23.67
C PRO A 394 14.45 34.28 24.76
N GLN A 395 14.23 33.86 25.99
CA GLN A 395 15.07 34.16 27.14
C GLN A 395 15.91 32.94 27.51
N GLU A 396 17.22 33.12 27.65
CA GLU A 396 18.14 32.04 27.99
C GLU A 396 17.94 31.61 29.45
N VAL A 397 17.60 30.33 29.66
CA VAL A 397 17.38 29.77 31.00
C VAL A 397 18.57 28.93 31.44
N ARG A 398 19.32 28.37 30.47
CA ARG A 398 20.58 27.63 30.65
C ARG A 398 21.44 27.82 29.41
N ALA A 399 22.76 27.63 29.54
CA ALA A 399 23.70 27.73 28.42
C ALA A 399 23.20 26.94 27.19
N GLY A 400 22.89 27.66 26.12
CA GLY A 400 22.41 27.08 24.85
C GLY A 400 20.94 26.64 24.84
N THR A 401 20.15 26.96 25.87
CA THR A 401 18.72 26.69 25.94
C THR A 401 17.95 27.96 26.27
N ALA A 402 17.14 28.44 25.32
CA ALA A 402 16.25 29.58 25.50
C ALA A 402 14.77 29.17 25.42
N VAL A 403 13.93 29.87 26.16
CA VAL A 403 12.49 29.62 26.23
C VAL A 403 11.75 30.91 25.85
N ALA A 404 10.73 30.80 25.02
CA ALA A 404 9.81 31.88 24.69
C ALA A 404 8.37 31.42 24.91
N MET A 405 7.51 32.29 25.41
CA MET A 405 6.07 32.03 25.41
C MET A 405 5.52 32.19 23.99
N VAL A 406 4.76 31.21 23.54
CA VAL A 406 4.15 31.18 22.21
C VAL A 406 2.64 31.21 22.38
N ASN A 407 2.01 32.35 22.07
CA ASN A 407 0.56 32.51 22.09
C ASN A 407 0.06 32.83 20.69
N GLY A 408 -0.97 32.14 20.23
CA GLY A 408 -1.49 32.35 18.88
C GLY A 408 -2.81 31.61 18.62
N THR A 409 -3.42 31.92 17.48
CA THR A 409 -4.61 31.23 17.00
C THR A 409 -4.17 30.06 16.12
N LEU A 410 -4.64 28.85 16.43
CA LEU A 410 -4.36 27.68 15.61
C LEU A 410 -5.27 27.67 14.38
N GLN A 411 -4.69 27.84 13.20
CA GLN A 411 -5.40 27.68 11.94
C GLN A 411 -5.21 26.26 11.42
N ASN A 412 -6.32 25.55 11.19
CA ASN A 412 -6.33 24.25 10.54
C ASN A 412 -6.84 24.42 9.09
N LYS A 413 -6.02 24.03 8.12
CA LYS A 413 -6.43 23.93 6.72
C LYS A 413 -5.91 22.62 6.14
N ASN A 414 -6.80 21.73 5.71
CA ASN A 414 -6.46 20.40 5.21
C ASN A 414 -5.48 19.69 6.16
N ASN A 415 -5.81 19.59 7.44
CA ASN A 415 -5.01 18.94 8.49
C ASN A 415 -3.57 19.46 8.64
N LYS A 416 -3.26 20.61 8.04
CA LYS A 416 -2.02 21.35 8.27
C LYS A 416 -2.32 22.42 9.29
N TYR A 417 -1.65 22.34 10.43
CA TYR A 417 -1.81 23.24 11.54
C TYR A 417 -0.77 24.34 11.47
N THR A 418 -1.23 25.59 11.40
CA THR A 418 -0.35 26.77 11.44
C THR A 418 -0.75 27.66 12.61
N LEU A 419 0.21 28.00 13.47
CA LEU A 419 -0.01 28.93 14.57
C LEU A 419 0.19 30.37 14.09
N GLN A 420 -0.89 31.14 14.08
CA GLN A 420 -0.93 32.53 13.66
C GLN A 420 -0.90 33.47 14.87
N PRO A 421 -0.50 34.74 14.71
CA PRO A 421 -0.66 35.74 15.76
C PRO A 421 -2.13 35.81 16.20
N PHE A 422 -2.33 36.04 17.49
CA PHE A 422 -3.67 36.20 18.05
C PHE A 422 -4.24 37.56 17.62
N GLU A 423 -5.13 37.58 16.63
CA GLU A 423 -5.91 38.76 16.27
C GLU A 423 -7.19 38.80 17.12
N ARG A 424 -7.28 39.76 18.05
CA ARG A 424 -8.51 39.98 18.83
C ARG A 424 -9.63 40.41 17.88
N SER A 425 -10.61 39.53 17.67
CA SER A 425 -11.92 39.95 17.18
C SER A 425 -12.50 40.96 18.18
N SER A 426 -12.84 42.15 17.71
CA SER A 426 -13.31 43.28 18.51
C SER A 426 -14.73 43.10 19.06
N GLU A 427 -15.04 41.97 19.70
CA GLU A 427 -16.28 41.75 20.45
C GLU A 427 -16.03 40.90 21.71
N GLY A 428 -16.26 41.48 22.89
CA GLY A 428 -16.48 40.76 24.16
C GLY A 428 -15.26 40.46 25.03
N SER A 429 -14.61 41.48 25.61
CA SER A 429 -13.50 41.28 26.54
C SER A 429 -13.95 41.03 27.99
N SER A 430 -13.79 39.80 28.48
CA SER A 430 -13.38 39.53 29.86
C SER A 430 -11.99 38.88 29.82
N SER A 431 -10.94 39.70 29.84
CA SER A 431 -9.57 39.22 29.83
C SER A 431 -9.22 38.63 31.20
N ASN A 432 -9.19 37.31 31.34
CA ASN A 432 -8.49 36.66 32.44
C ASN A 432 -6.98 36.77 32.18
N LYS A 433 -6.38 37.89 32.60
CA LYS A 433 -4.93 38.05 32.64
C LYS A 433 -4.39 37.24 33.82
N CYS A 434 -3.43 36.35 33.57
CA CYS A 434 -2.73 35.65 34.65
C CYS A 434 -1.64 36.56 35.22
N LEU A 435 -1.63 36.75 36.54
CA LEU A 435 -0.61 37.53 37.22
C LEU A 435 0.55 36.62 37.61
N CYS A 436 1.79 37.06 37.39
CA CYS A 436 2.99 36.33 37.78
C CYS A 436 4.07 37.31 38.26
N GLY A 437 4.70 36.99 39.38
CA GLY A 437 5.78 37.75 39.98
C GLY A 437 5.92 37.40 41.46
N ASP A 438 7.14 37.56 42.00
CA ASP A 438 7.36 37.50 43.45
C ASP A 438 7.04 38.89 44.04
N LEU A 439 6.06 38.96 44.94
CA LEU A 439 5.64 40.21 45.56
C LEU A 439 6.61 40.62 46.67
N MET A 440 7.31 41.75 46.49
CA MET A 440 8.15 42.32 47.55
C MET A 440 7.29 43.12 48.52
N VAL A 441 7.38 42.81 49.82
CA VAL A 441 6.53 43.41 50.86
C VAL A 441 6.72 44.93 50.94
N ASP A 442 7.96 45.41 50.84
CA ASP A 442 8.27 46.84 50.89
C ASP A 442 7.62 47.62 49.73
N GLU A 443 7.56 47.02 48.53
CA GLU A 443 6.91 47.63 47.37
C GLU A 443 5.39 47.66 47.53
N MET A 444 4.81 46.60 48.10
CA MET A 444 3.39 46.55 48.41
C MET A 444 3.00 47.61 49.44
N VAL A 445 3.76 47.75 50.53
CA VAL A 445 3.53 48.77 51.56
C VAL A 445 3.62 50.18 50.96
N ALA A 446 4.62 50.43 50.11
CA ALA A 446 4.74 51.71 49.40
C ALA A 446 3.54 51.97 48.44
N SER A 447 3.06 50.94 47.75
CA SER A 447 1.91 51.01 46.84
C SER A 447 0.59 51.28 47.58
N LEU A 448 0.41 50.71 48.77
CA LEU A 448 -0.71 50.98 49.68
C LEU A 448 -0.68 52.41 50.22
N ALA A 449 0.48 52.88 50.68
CA ALA A 449 0.67 54.25 51.18
C ALA A 449 0.34 55.30 50.10
N LYS A 450 0.73 55.07 48.84
CA LYS A 450 0.37 55.93 47.70
C LYS A 450 -1.14 56.06 47.48
N ARG A 451 -1.91 55.09 47.96
CA ARG A 451 -3.37 54.98 47.80
C ARG A 451 -4.15 55.39 49.06
N GLY A 452 -3.45 55.97 50.05
CA GLY A 452 -4.07 56.53 51.25
C GLY A 452 -4.24 55.54 52.41
N ILE A 453 -3.67 54.33 52.31
CA ILE A 453 -3.66 53.34 53.40
C ILE A 453 -2.31 53.44 54.09
N THR A 454 -2.27 54.01 55.29
CA THR A 454 -1.04 54.33 56.03
C THR A 454 -0.89 53.58 57.34
N ASP A 455 -1.90 52.83 57.76
CA ASP A 455 -1.99 52.11 59.05
C ASP A 455 -1.40 50.69 58.99
N VAL A 456 -0.36 50.51 58.18
CA VAL A 456 0.12 49.18 57.79
C VAL A 456 1.08 48.63 58.84
N GLU A 457 0.73 47.51 59.49
CA GLU A 457 1.63 46.73 60.35
C GLU A 457 2.06 45.45 59.63
N VAL A 458 3.37 45.19 59.57
CA VAL A 458 3.93 44.01 58.91
C VAL A 458 4.48 43.05 59.95
N GLU A 459 3.93 41.84 59.99
CA GLU A 459 4.41 40.74 60.81
C GLU A 459 5.17 39.73 59.92
N GLN A 460 6.39 39.36 60.31
CA GLN A 460 7.17 38.35 59.60
C GLN A 460 6.82 36.95 60.12
N THR A 461 6.40 36.06 59.23
CA THR A 461 6.07 34.66 59.56
C THR A 461 7.17 33.71 59.04
N PRO A 462 7.24 32.46 59.52
CA PRO A 462 8.22 31.48 59.02
C PRO A 462 8.11 31.18 57.52
N SER A 463 6.92 31.38 56.92
CA SER A 463 6.61 31.09 55.52
C SER A 463 6.52 32.34 54.63
N GLY A 464 6.60 33.54 55.20
CA GLY A 464 6.41 34.80 54.47
C GLY A 464 6.13 36.01 55.36
N HIS A 465 5.15 36.82 54.99
CA HIS A 465 4.77 38.03 55.72
C HIS A 465 3.25 38.19 55.78
N THR A 466 2.76 38.74 56.88
CA THR A 466 1.36 39.13 57.05
C THR A 466 1.29 40.64 57.21
N VAL A 467 0.49 41.28 56.38
CA VAL A 467 0.27 42.74 56.37
C VAL A 467 -1.10 43.01 56.96
N HIS A 468 -1.15 43.68 58.11
CA HIS A 468 -2.35 44.07 58.82
C HIS A 468 -2.70 45.53 58.51
N LEU A 469 -3.96 45.76 58.14
CA LEU A 469 -4.58 47.07 57.97
C LEU A 469 -5.60 47.24 59.10
N ASN A 470 -5.16 47.83 60.22
CA ASN A 470 -5.84 47.81 61.51
C ASN A 470 -7.13 48.66 61.57
N ASP A 471 -7.13 49.85 60.97
CA ASP A 471 -8.26 50.77 60.81
C ASP A 471 -9.28 50.24 59.79
N ASP A 472 -8.83 49.40 58.85
CA ASP A 472 -9.58 48.91 57.70
C ASP A 472 -10.06 47.45 57.85
N ASP A 473 -9.74 46.78 58.98
CA ASP A 473 -10.07 45.38 59.31
C ASP A 473 -9.79 44.42 58.14
N ALA A 474 -8.57 44.52 57.60
CA ALA A 474 -8.11 43.72 56.46
C ALA A 474 -6.72 43.14 56.68
N VAL A 475 -6.53 41.92 56.18
CA VAL A 475 -5.28 41.17 56.33
C VAL A 475 -4.85 40.62 54.98
N VAL A 476 -3.57 40.85 54.63
CA VAL A 476 -2.95 40.29 53.42
C VAL A 476 -1.79 39.39 53.82
N THR A 477 -1.90 38.10 53.50
CA THR A 477 -0.85 37.10 53.75
C THR A 477 -0.10 36.83 52.45
N LEU A 478 1.22 36.98 52.51
CA LEU A 478 2.16 36.82 51.41
C LEU A 478 3.08 35.63 51.69
N GLU A 479 2.89 34.52 50.99
CA GLU A 479 3.73 33.34 51.08
C GLU A 479 4.32 33.01 49.71
N LYS A 480 5.33 32.13 49.68
CA LYS A 480 5.96 31.70 48.43
C LYS A 480 4.95 31.02 47.50
N GLY A 481 4.59 31.70 46.41
CA GLY A 481 3.62 31.21 45.42
C GLY A 481 2.15 31.35 45.82
N SER A 482 1.83 32.07 46.91
CA SER A 482 0.46 32.26 47.39
C SER A 482 0.25 33.66 47.96
N THR A 483 -0.87 34.30 47.63
CA THR A 483 -1.30 35.56 48.23
C THR A 483 -2.76 35.42 48.65
N HIS A 484 -3.05 35.65 49.93
CA HIS A 484 -4.39 35.56 50.49
C HIS A 484 -4.82 36.92 51.05
N ILE A 485 -6.04 37.35 50.77
CA ILE A 485 -6.57 38.65 51.18
C ILE A 485 -7.90 38.43 51.87
N ILE A 486 -8.01 38.89 53.11
CA ILE A 486 -9.24 38.87 53.90
C ILE A 486 -9.68 40.32 54.10
N THR A 487 -10.90 40.63 53.70
CA THR A 487 -11.52 41.97 53.87
C THR A 487 -12.96 41.80 54.34
N HIS A 488 -13.39 42.60 55.31
CA HIS A 488 -14.76 42.54 55.85
C HIS A 488 -15.68 43.56 55.16
N GLY A 489 -16.30 43.16 54.04
CA GLY A 489 -17.47 43.84 53.45
C GLY A 489 -17.25 45.19 52.75
N ASN A 490 -16.04 45.76 52.77
CA ASN A 490 -15.73 47.04 52.12
C ASN A 490 -15.23 46.86 50.68
N ASP A 491 -16.13 47.00 49.69
CA ASP A 491 -15.80 46.81 48.26
C ASP A 491 -14.81 47.87 47.72
N GLN A 492 -14.81 49.07 48.30
CA GLN A 492 -13.89 50.13 47.90
C GLN A 492 -12.47 49.81 48.35
N LEU A 493 -12.30 49.39 49.61
CA LEU A 493 -11.02 48.92 50.15
C LEU A 493 -10.49 47.73 49.35
N ARG A 494 -11.34 46.75 49.03
CA ARG A 494 -10.98 45.59 48.20
C ARG A 494 -10.39 46.01 46.85
N LYS A 495 -11.01 47.00 46.18
CA LYS A 495 -10.52 47.54 44.90
C LYS A 495 -9.18 48.24 45.07
N THR A 496 -9.01 49.02 46.13
CA THR A 496 -7.76 49.70 46.44
C THR A 496 -6.61 48.72 46.69
N ILE A 497 -6.83 47.67 47.47
CA ILE A 497 -5.85 46.60 47.74
C ILE A 497 -5.50 45.85 46.45
N ARG A 498 -6.51 45.49 45.65
CA ARG A 498 -6.30 44.86 44.33
C ARG A 498 -5.40 45.72 43.44
N ASP A 499 -5.72 47.01 43.32
CA ASP A 499 -4.98 47.91 42.45
C ASP A 499 -3.57 48.20 42.97
N ALA A 500 -3.36 48.14 44.29
CA ALA A 500 -2.04 48.21 44.90
C ALA A 500 -1.18 46.98 44.56
N LEU A 501 -1.77 45.77 44.63
CA LEU A 501 -1.11 44.51 44.28
C LEU A 501 -0.81 44.41 42.78
N LEU A 502 -1.69 44.92 41.92
CA LEU A 502 -1.50 44.93 40.47
C LEU A 502 -0.32 45.81 40.03
N ASP A 503 0.03 46.86 40.79
CA ASP A 503 1.22 47.68 40.53
C ASP A 503 2.52 46.93 40.84
N CYS A 504 2.47 46.00 41.80
CA CYS A 504 3.63 45.24 42.27
C CYS A 504 3.83 43.93 41.49
N LEU A 505 2.89 43.58 40.59
CA LEU A 505 2.94 42.34 39.82
C LEU A 505 3.02 42.63 38.33
N SER A 506 3.90 41.91 37.63
CA SER A 506 3.89 41.90 36.17
C SER A 506 2.60 41.24 35.64
N GLN A 507 1.86 41.98 34.81
CA GLN A 507 0.75 41.43 34.05
C GLN A 507 1.31 40.67 32.84
N MET A 508 1.01 39.37 32.71
CA MET A 508 1.29 38.60 31.50
C MET A 508 0.13 38.65 30.49
#